data_AF-A0A2G4IPT6-F1
#
_entry.id   AF-A0A2G4IPT6-F1
#
_cell.length_a   1.000
_cell.length_b   1.000
_cell.length_c   1.000
_cell.angle_alpha   90.00
_cell.angle_beta   90.00
_cell.angle_gamma   90.00
#
_symmetry.space_group_name_H-M   'P 1'
#
loop_
_entity.id
_entity.type
_entity.pdbx_description
1 polymer ?
#
loop_
_entity_poly.entity_id
_entity_poly.type
_entity_poly.pdbx_seq_one_letter_code
_entity_poly.pdbx_strand_id
1 'polypeptide(L)'
;MPAPNLQRLSIGPEDLPPTSPLDLRRAWRASHMGAEVGLVMEPGDVEGICFRSKTSAETKFMFADLDAACWAAAVDRAYGLETTNGVSLLFRLLALIEMMSEARWLQPFFSLSGKDGATLHPTLLSVAATERLSKTAAFDPQSFKVAMGLGSEGNVRLGAIETASAKRPVTPKRKAPKKQKKKAKAR
;
A
#
# COMPACT_ATOMS: atom_id res chain seq x y z
N MET A 1 6.58 33.60 20.18
CA MET A 1 6.76 32.40 19.34
C MET A 1 6.58 32.82 17.89
N PRO A 2 7.47 32.45 16.96
CA PRO A 2 7.20 32.59 15.53
C PRO A 2 5.95 31.78 15.14
N ALA A 3 5.28 32.16 14.07
CA ALA A 3 4.16 31.39 13.54
C ALA A 3 4.66 30.04 13.00
N PRO A 4 3.90 28.94 13.16
CA PRO A 4 4.33 27.64 12.68
C PRO A 4 4.49 27.64 11.16
N ASN A 5 5.52 26.95 10.67
CA ASN A 5 5.73 26.78 9.24
C ASN A 5 4.71 25.80 8.66
N LEU A 6 3.61 26.32 8.11
CA LEU A 6 2.52 25.52 7.54
C LEU A 6 2.58 25.49 6.03
N GLN A 7 2.66 24.29 5.47
CA GLN A 7 2.52 24.08 4.05
C GLN A 7 1.03 24.15 3.64
N ARG A 8 0.74 24.90 2.58
CA ARG A 8 -0.64 25.25 2.20
C ARG A 8 -1.05 24.60 0.89
N LEU A 9 -2.16 23.85 0.91
CA LEU A 9 -2.73 23.21 -0.27
C LEU A 9 -4.10 23.81 -0.58
N SER A 10 -4.39 24.03 -1.87
CA SER A 10 -5.67 24.57 -2.36
C SER A 10 -6.72 23.49 -2.68
N ILE A 11 -6.58 22.33 -2.03
CA ILE A 11 -7.47 21.16 -2.12
C ILE A 11 -7.82 20.69 -0.70
N GLY A 12 -8.85 19.86 -0.55
CA GLY A 12 -9.14 19.15 0.69
C GLY A 12 -8.33 17.83 0.80
N PRO A 13 -8.19 17.25 2.00
CA PRO A 13 -7.58 15.94 2.17
C PRO A 13 -8.33 14.85 1.38
N GLU A 14 -9.66 14.98 1.24
CA GLU A 14 -10.48 14.08 0.44
C GLU A 14 -10.21 14.11 -1.07
N ASP A 15 -9.49 15.14 -1.52
CA ASP A 15 -9.12 15.35 -2.92
C ASP A 15 -7.62 15.10 -3.16
N LEU A 16 -6.88 14.61 -2.15
CA LEU A 16 -5.49 14.20 -2.33
C LEU A 16 -5.40 13.04 -3.33
N PRO A 17 -4.55 13.15 -4.37
CA PRO A 17 -4.45 12.13 -5.41
C PRO A 17 -4.01 10.78 -4.83
N PRO A 18 -4.44 9.66 -5.44
CA PRO A 18 -3.90 8.35 -5.10
C PRO A 18 -2.40 8.31 -5.39
N THR A 19 -1.70 7.44 -4.67
CA THR A 19 -0.25 7.27 -4.73
C THR A 19 0.10 5.90 -5.29
N SER A 20 1.36 5.72 -5.69
CA SER A 20 1.86 4.39 -6.03
C SER A 20 2.00 3.53 -4.76
N PRO A 21 1.54 2.25 -4.75
CA PRO A 21 1.80 1.33 -3.65
C PRO A 21 3.30 1.14 -3.35
N LEU A 22 4.15 1.29 -4.38
CA LEU A 22 5.59 1.23 -4.21
C LEU A 22 6.13 2.43 -3.46
N ASP A 23 5.63 3.63 -3.76
CA ASP A 23 6.05 4.85 -3.07
C ASP A 23 5.52 4.88 -1.64
N LEU A 24 4.29 4.43 -1.39
CA LEU A 24 3.77 4.30 -0.04
C LEU A 24 4.61 3.31 0.80
N ARG A 25 5.03 2.19 0.21
CA ARG A 25 5.95 1.24 0.88
C ARG A 25 7.30 1.86 1.19
N ARG A 26 7.86 2.65 0.27
CA ARG A 26 9.15 3.33 0.47
C ARG A 26 9.03 4.43 1.53
N ALA A 27 7.94 5.19 1.53
CA ALA A 27 7.63 6.19 2.56
C ALA A 27 7.45 5.56 3.95
N TRP A 28 6.77 4.41 4.05
CA TRP A 28 6.69 3.63 5.29
C TRP A 28 8.08 3.25 5.83
N ARG A 29 8.94 2.71 4.96
CA ARG A 29 10.31 2.34 5.31
C ARG A 29 11.15 3.55 5.72
N ALA A 30 11.06 4.66 4.98
CA ALA A 30 11.75 5.90 5.30
C ALA A 30 11.33 6.43 6.68
N SER A 31 10.03 6.38 6.99
CA SER A 31 9.48 6.81 8.29
C SER A 31 9.97 5.94 9.44
N HIS A 32 9.98 4.60 9.25
CA HIS A 32 10.52 3.68 10.24
C HIS A 32 12.02 3.89 10.48
N MET A 33 12.82 4.00 9.41
CA MET A 33 14.25 4.31 9.55
C MET A 33 14.47 5.66 10.23
N GLY A 34 13.67 6.67 9.92
CA GLY A 34 13.69 7.98 10.58
C GLY A 34 13.44 7.86 12.08
N ALA A 35 12.42 7.11 12.48
CA ALA A 35 12.11 6.85 13.89
C ALA A 35 13.24 6.07 14.59
N GLU A 36 13.79 5.05 13.93
CA GLU A 36 14.90 4.24 14.47
C GLU A 36 16.17 5.07 14.73
N VAL A 37 16.48 6.04 13.87
CA VAL A 37 17.64 6.93 14.05
C VAL A 37 17.34 8.17 14.91
N GLY A 38 16.12 8.30 15.42
CA GLY A 38 15.70 9.43 16.25
C GLY A 38 15.62 10.75 15.48
N LEU A 39 15.11 10.71 14.25
CA LEU A 39 14.97 11.88 13.40
C LEU A 39 14.06 12.93 14.08
N VAL A 40 14.60 14.13 14.23
CA VAL A 40 13.85 15.26 14.79
C VAL A 40 13.58 16.30 13.72
N MET A 41 12.48 17.02 13.90
CA MET A 41 12.18 18.25 13.16
C MET A 41 13.25 19.30 13.45
N GLU A 42 13.77 19.91 12.40
CA GLU A 42 14.71 21.02 12.46
C GLU A 42 13.97 22.36 12.36
N PRO A 43 14.56 23.47 12.87
CA PRO A 43 13.99 24.79 12.67
C PRO A 43 13.83 25.12 11.18
N GLY A 44 12.58 25.36 10.76
CA GLY A 44 12.25 25.63 9.36
C GLY A 44 11.59 24.46 8.64
N ASP A 45 11.55 23.26 9.24
CA ASP A 45 10.78 22.13 8.71
C ASP A 45 9.26 22.44 8.72
N VAL A 46 8.50 21.70 7.90
CA VAL A 46 7.04 21.84 7.83
C VAL A 46 6.39 21.31 9.11
N GLU A 47 5.89 22.20 9.95
CA GLU A 47 5.26 21.88 11.25
C GLU A 47 3.80 21.42 11.12
N GLY A 48 3.22 21.54 9.93
CA GLY A 48 1.86 21.12 9.66
C GLY A 48 1.38 21.44 8.25
N ILE A 49 0.23 20.88 7.90
CA ILE A 49 -0.42 21.07 6.61
C ILE A 49 -1.74 21.81 6.80
N CYS A 50 -1.96 22.79 5.93
CA CYS A 50 -3.16 23.59 5.90
C CYS A 50 -3.88 23.36 4.57
N PHE A 51 -5.02 22.67 4.63
CA PHE A 51 -5.89 22.45 3.49
C PHE A 51 -6.90 23.58 3.36
N ARG A 52 -7.07 24.07 2.13
CA ARG A 52 -8.08 25.05 1.78
C ARG A 52 -8.81 24.58 0.54
N SER A 53 -9.86 23.79 0.75
CA SER A 53 -10.79 23.45 -0.32
C SER A 53 -11.57 24.69 -0.76
N LYS A 54 -11.99 24.74 -2.02
CA LYS A 54 -12.82 25.83 -2.56
C LYS A 54 -14.19 25.94 -1.88
N THR A 55 -14.65 24.85 -1.26
CA THR A 55 -16.02 24.71 -0.73
C THR A 55 -16.08 24.59 0.79
N SER A 56 -14.94 24.47 1.46
CA SER A 56 -14.87 24.20 2.90
C SER A 56 -13.98 25.22 3.61
N ALA A 57 -14.20 25.35 4.92
CA ALA A 57 -13.31 26.13 5.77
C ALA A 57 -11.86 25.59 5.73
N GLU A 58 -10.91 26.46 6.09
CA GLU A 58 -9.50 26.09 6.25
C GLU A 58 -9.38 25.01 7.34
N THR A 59 -8.77 23.87 6.99
CA THR A 59 -8.48 22.78 7.93
C THR A 59 -6.98 22.68 8.15
N LYS A 60 -6.54 22.73 9.41
CA LYS A 60 -5.12 22.67 9.80
C LYS A 60 -4.83 21.36 10.51
N PHE A 61 -3.77 20.69 10.10
CA PHE A 61 -3.20 19.52 10.73
C PHE A 61 -1.80 19.87 11.22
N MET A 62 -1.57 19.76 12.53
CA MET A 62 -0.29 20.04 13.15
C MET A 62 0.43 18.74 13.47
N PHE A 63 1.73 18.66 13.22
CA PHE A 63 2.56 17.53 13.64
C PHE A 63 3.04 17.74 15.08
N ALA A 64 2.08 17.81 16.01
CA ALA A 64 2.36 18.10 17.43
C ALA A 64 2.83 16.86 18.22
N ASP A 65 2.49 15.67 17.73
CA ASP A 65 2.94 14.40 18.29
C ASP A 65 4.34 14.05 17.78
N LEU A 66 5.19 13.48 18.65
CA LEU A 66 6.58 13.18 18.33
C LEU A 66 6.70 12.16 17.18
N ASP A 67 5.84 11.14 17.15
CA ASP A 67 5.86 10.13 16.10
C ASP A 67 5.38 10.76 14.79
N ALA A 68 4.30 11.54 14.82
CA ALA A 68 3.81 12.25 13.64
C ALA A 68 4.84 13.24 13.07
N ALA A 69 5.54 13.98 13.92
CA ALA A 69 6.60 14.91 13.54
C ALA A 69 7.80 14.17 12.91
N CYS A 70 8.25 13.08 13.54
CA CYS A 70 9.33 12.26 13.01
C CYS A 70 8.98 11.69 11.62
N TRP A 71 7.75 11.19 11.44
CA TRP A 71 7.29 10.63 10.17
C TRP A 71 7.14 11.72 9.10
N ALA A 72 6.60 12.88 9.46
CA ALA A 72 6.54 14.03 8.57
C ALA A 72 7.94 14.43 8.10
N ALA A 73 8.91 14.56 9.01
CA ALA A 73 10.28 14.93 8.68
C ALA A 73 11.00 13.87 7.81
N ALA A 74 10.69 12.58 8.00
CA ALA A 74 11.23 11.51 7.17
C ALA A 74 10.63 11.51 5.75
N VAL A 75 9.31 11.72 5.64
CA VAL A 75 8.63 11.83 4.34
C VAL A 75 9.06 13.10 3.61
N ASP A 76 9.22 14.22 4.31
CA ASP A 76 9.68 15.48 3.75
C ASP A 76 11.05 15.33 3.08
N ARG A 77 12.02 14.75 3.80
CA ARG A 77 13.36 14.48 3.26
C ARG A 77 13.35 13.52 2.06
N ALA A 78 12.39 12.60 1.96
CA ALA A 78 12.34 11.58 0.91
C ALA A 78 11.48 11.99 -0.31
N TYR A 79 10.44 12.80 -0.11
CA TYR A 79 9.39 13.08 -1.11
C TYR A 79 8.98 14.54 -1.21
N GLY A 80 9.39 15.39 -0.26
CA GLY A 80 9.03 16.80 -0.18
C GLY A 80 7.57 17.04 0.17
N LEU A 81 7.29 17.56 1.36
CA LEU A 81 5.95 17.97 1.78
C LEU A 81 5.48 19.25 1.08
N GLU A 82 6.38 19.99 0.44
CA GLU A 82 6.00 21.07 -0.48
C GLU A 82 5.22 20.56 -1.69
N THR A 83 5.31 19.26 -2.00
CA THR A 83 4.60 18.63 -3.12
C THR A 83 3.29 17.99 -2.67
N THR A 84 2.28 18.03 -3.56
CA THR A 84 1.01 17.32 -3.31
C THR A 84 1.21 15.81 -3.17
N ASN A 85 2.22 15.23 -3.83
CA ASN A 85 2.53 13.81 -3.73
C ASN A 85 3.09 13.44 -2.34
N GLY A 86 4.04 14.23 -1.82
CA GLY A 86 4.58 14.02 -0.47
C GLY A 86 3.50 14.13 0.61
N VAL A 87 2.63 15.15 0.51
CA VAL A 87 1.47 15.28 1.39
C VAL A 87 0.52 14.09 1.25
N SER A 88 0.26 13.62 0.03
CA SER A 88 -0.61 12.46 -0.23
C SER A 88 -0.06 11.18 0.39
N LEU A 89 1.26 10.97 0.34
CA LEU A 89 1.94 9.83 0.96
C LEU A 89 1.86 9.92 2.48
N LEU A 90 2.20 11.07 3.06
CA LEU A 90 2.20 11.27 4.51
C LEU A 90 0.82 11.00 5.12
N PHE A 91 -0.23 11.64 4.60
CA PHE A 91 -1.58 11.48 5.18
C PHE A 91 -2.12 10.06 5.01
N ARG A 92 -1.79 9.36 3.91
CA ARG A 92 -2.18 7.95 3.75
C ARG A 92 -1.45 7.04 4.73
N LEU A 93 -0.18 7.33 5.05
CA LEU A 93 0.54 6.61 6.10
C LEU A 93 -0.09 6.85 7.46
N LEU A 94 -0.34 8.10 7.84
CA LEU A 94 -0.94 8.44 9.13
C LEU A 94 -2.34 7.82 9.28
N ALA A 95 -3.19 7.95 8.25
CA ALA A 95 -4.51 7.33 8.23
C ALA A 95 -4.44 5.80 8.30
N LEU A 96 -3.40 5.18 7.71
CA LEU A 96 -3.19 3.74 7.80
C LEU A 96 -2.82 3.30 9.22
N ILE A 97 -1.94 4.04 9.91
CA ILE A 97 -1.58 3.77 11.31
C ILE A 97 -2.82 3.87 12.20
N GLU A 98 -3.58 4.95 12.05
CA GLU A 98 -4.83 5.17 12.79
C GLU A 98 -5.79 3.99 12.56
N MET A 99 -6.04 3.64 11.30
CA MET A 99 -6.87 2.49 10.94
C MET A 99 -6.35 1.19 11.56
N MET A 100 -5.03 0.91 11.50
CA MET A 100 -4.44 -0.29 12.12
C MET A 100 -4.59 -0.33 13.64
N SER A 101 -4.63 0.84 14.30
CA SER A 101 -4.79 0.95 15.75
C SER A 101 -6.23 0.69 16.21
N GLU A 102 -7.22 1.04 15.39
CA GLU A 102 -8.65 0.92 15.74
C GLU A 102 -9.30 -0.35 15.20
N ALA A 103 -8.93 -0.76 13.99
CA ALA A 103 -9.57 -1.84 13.25
C ALA A 103 -9.01 -3.21 13.63
N ARG A 104 -9.60 -3.88 14.62
CA ARG A 104 -9.21 -5.25 15.03
C ARG A 104 -9.22 -6.29 13.88
N TRP A 105 -10.04 -6.08 12.86
CA TRP A 105 -10.11 -6.97 11.69
C TRP A 105 -8.89 -6.86 10.75
N LEU A 106 -8.03 -5.84 10.93
CA LEU A 106 -6.77 -5.70 10.20
C LEU A 106 -5.62 -6.50 10.80
N GLN A 107 -5.75 -7.02 12.03
CA GLN A 107 -4.69 -7.76 12.73
C GLN A 107 -4.04 -8.87 11.89
N PRO A 108 -4.75 -9.65 11.04
CA PRO A 108 -4.12 -10.66 10.18
C PRO A 108 -3.22 -10.08 9.08
N PHE A 109 -3.28 -8.77 8.80
CA PHE A 109 -2.58 -8.10 7.71
C PHE A 109 -1.33 -7.34 8.15
N PHE A 110 -0.96 -7.40 9.43
CA PHE A 110 0.29 -6.85 9.91
C PHE A 110 0.83 -7.62 11.12
N SER A 111 2.12 -7.45 11.39
CA SER A 111 2.75 -7.97 12.61
C SER A 111 3.67 -6.91 13.19
N LEU A 112 3.55 -6.66 14.50
CA LEU A 112 4.41 -5.73 15.23
C LEU A 112 5.61 -6.44 15.88
N SER A 113 5.73 -7.76 15.72
CA SER A 113 6.71 -8.58 16.44
C SER A 113 8.01 -8.84 15.64
N GLY A 114 8.22 -8.14 14.53
CA GLY A 114 9.40 -8.29 13.68
C GLY A 114 10.64 -7.64 14.33
N LYS A 115 11.82 -8.23 14.07
CA LYS A 115 13.12 -7.65 14.49
C LYS A 115 13.43 -6.32 13.78
N ASP A 116 12.87 -6.13 12.59
CA ASP A 116 13.04 -4.93 11.74
C ASP A 116 11.80 -4.01 11.81
N GLY A 117 11.06 -4.08 12.93
CA GLY A 117 9.83 -3.34 13.13
C GLY A 117 8.57 -4.00 12.54
N ALA A 118 7.56 -3.16 12.31
CA ALA A 118 6.24 -3.62 11.88
C ALA A 118 6.24 -4.08 10.41
N THR A 119 5.78 -5.31 10.18
CA THR A 119 5.62 -5.89 8.85
C THR A 119 4.18 -5.73 8.37
N LEU A 120 4.00 -5.14 7.18
CA LEU A 120 2.68 -4.93 6.57
C LEU A 120 2.46 -5.86 5.38
N HIS A 121 1.26 -6.44 5.30
CA HIS A 121 0.84 -7.22 4.14
C HIS A 121 0.77 -6.31 2.90
N PRO A 122 1.26 -6.74 1.71
CA PRO A 122 1.27 -5.90 0.51
C PRO A 122 -0.10 -5.32 0.13
N THR A 123 -1.19 -6.08 0.31
CA THR A 123 -2.56 -5.61 0.04
C THR A 123 -2.93 -4.39 0.88
N LEU A 124 -2.48 -4.33 2.14
CA LEU A 124 -2.76 -3.20 3.03
C LEU A 124 -2.22 -1.89 2.44
N LEU A 125 -0.96 -1.92 1.98
CA LEU A 125 -0.30 -0.78 1.35
C LEU A 125 -0.92 -0.46 -0.02
N SER A 126 -1.30 -1.47 -0.80
CA SER A 126 -1.97 -1.25 -2.08
C SER A 126 -3.31 -0.54 -1.91
N VAL A 127 -4.14 -0.99 -0.97
CA VAL A 127 -5.44 -0.36 -0.69
C VAL A 127 -5.26 1.05 -0.12
N ALA A 128 -4.38 1.23 0.87
CA ALA A 128 -4.11 2.55 1.44
C ALA A 128 -3.56 3.55 0.40
N ALA A 129 -2.79 3.08 -0.59
CA ALA A 129 -2.24 3.95 -1.62
C ALA A 129 -3.31 4.54 -2.55
N THR A 130 -4.39 3.80 -2.79
CA THR A 130 -5.45 4.19 -3.73
C THR A 130 -6.72 4.70 -3.08
N GLU A 131 -7.00 4.28 -1.84
CA GLU A 131 -8.26 4.64 -1.20
C GLU A 131 -8.37 6.13 -0.91
N ARG A 132 -9.62 6.60 -0.95
CA ARG A 132 -9.95 8.00 -0.72
C ARG A 132 -9.91 8.29 0.78
N LEU A 133 -9.28 9.41 1.13
CA LEU A 133 -9.34 9.96 2.48
C LEU A 133 -10.66 10.70 2.72
N SER A 134 -11.07 10.79 3.97
CA SER A 134 -12.17 11.64 4.41
C SER A 134 -11.72 13.11 4.52
N LYS A 135 -12.68 14.00 4.82
CA LYS A 135 -12.41 15.41 5.13
C LYS A 135 -11.53 15.60 6.38
N THR A 136 -11.49 14.60 7.25
CA THR A 136 -10.64 14.57 8.46
C THR A 136 -9.32 13.84 8.20
N ALA A 137 -9.01 13.54 6.94
CA ALA A 137 -7.83 12.82 6.50
C ALA A 137 -7.69 11.38 7.06
N ALA A 138 -8.82 10.73 7.35
CA ALA A 138 -8.88 9.33 7.79
C ALA A 138 -9.44 8.43 6.67
N PHE A 139 -9.17 7.13 6.74
CA PHE A 139 -9.83 6.15 5.86
C PHE A 139 -11.22 5.79 6.41
N ASP A 140 -12.20 5.58 5.52
CA ASP A 140 -13.49 5.01 5.91
C ASP A 140 -13.37 3.50 6.15
N PRO A 141 -13.69 2.97 7.35
CA PRO A 141 -13.48 1.57 7.67
C PRO A 141 -14.26 0.59 6.79
N GLN A 142 -15.45 0.95 6.31
CA GLN A 142 -16.27 0.04 5.50
C GLN A 142 -15.76 -0.02 4.06
N SER A 143 -15.48 1.15 3.48
CA SER A 143 -14.89 1.26 2.15
C SER A 143 -13.53 0.53 2.11
N PHE A 144 -12.69 0.71 3.13
CA PHE A 144 -11.41 0.01 3.24
C PHE A 144 -11.59 -1.50 3.35
N LYS A 145 -12.55 -2.01 4.13
CA LYS A 145 -12.86 -3.45 4.20
C LYS A 145 -13.28 -4.01 2.85
N VAL A 146 -14.14 -3.30 2.12
CA VAL A 146 -14.58 -3.70 0.78
C VAL A 146 -13.40 -3.75 -0.17
N ALA A 147 -12.53 -2.74 -0.16
CA ALA A 147 -11.31 -2.70 -0.98
C ALA A 147 -10.31 -3.83 -0.62
N MET A 148 -10.27 -4.25 0.64
CA MET A 148 -9.50 -5.41 1.10
C MET A 148 -10.16 -6.76 0.71
N GLY A 149 -11.34 -6.76 0.10
CA GLY A 149 -12.09 -7.97 -0.27
C GLY A 149 -12.80 -8.65 0.91
N LEU A 150 -13.01 -7.93 2.01
CA LEU A 150 -13.62 -8.44 3.25
C LEU A 150 -15.11 -8.07 3.39
N GLY A 151 -15.65 -7.30 2.43
CA GLY A 151 -17.08 -7.01 2.34
C GLY A 151 -17.83 -8.13 1.64
N SER A 152 -18.64 -8.88 2.38
CA SER A 152 -19.47 -9.95 1.83
C SER A 152 -20.69 -9.39 1.12
N GLU A 153 -20.78 -9.54 -0.21
CA GLU A 153 -21.87 -10.24 -0.91
C GLU A 153 -21.34 -10.79 -2.26
N GLY A 154 -21.32 -12.12 -2.40
CA GLY A 154 -21.25 -12.80 -3.71
C GLY A 154 -19.90 -13.36 -4.16
N ASN A 155 -19.53 -14.53 -3.64
CA ASN A 155 -18.75 -15.55 -4.37
C ASN A 155 -17.32 -15.16 -4.83
N VAL A 156 -16.39 -15.01 -3.89
CA VAL A 156 -14.97 -15.27 -4.21
C VAL A 156 -14.64 -16.69 -3.79
N ARG A 157 -14.66 -17.59 -4.79
CA ARG A 157 -13.87 -18.81 -4.75
C ARG A 157 -12.43 -18.39 -4.47
N LEU A 158 -11.97 -18.55 -3.22
CA LEU A 158 -10.54 -18.72 -2.98
C LEU A 158 -10.16 -19.97 -3.77
N GLY A 159 -9.69 -19.76 -5.01
CA GLY A 159 -9.08 -20.77 -5.82
C GLY A 159 -7.91 -21.31 -5.03
N ALA A 160 -8.11 -22.52 -4.51
CA ALA A 160 -7.07 -23.35 -3.96
C ALA A 160 -5.86 -23.30 -4.89
N ILE A 161 -4.70 -23.10 -4.29
CA ILE A 161 -3.43 -23.44 -4.91
C ILE A 161 -3.44 -24.97 -5.02
N GLU A 162 -4.09 -25.48 -6.07
CA GLU A 162 -4.00 -26.90 -6.42
C GLU A 162 -2.62 -27.09 -7.06
N THR A 163 -1.69 -27.55 -6.25
CA THR A 163 -0.45 -28.17 -6.70
C THR A 163 -0.80 -29.45 -7.47
N ALA A 164 -1.20 -29.30 -8.74
CA ALA A 164 -1.41 -30.42 -9.64
C ALA A 164 -0.06 -30.83 -10.26
N SER A 165 0.53 -31.82 -9.61
CA SER A 165 1.57 -32.73 -10.09
C SER A 165 1.42 -33.07 -11.59
N ALA A 166 2.40 -32.67 -12.39
CA ALA A 166 2.53 -33.08 -13.79
C ALA A 166 2.93 -34.57 -13.87
N LYS A 167 1.94 -35.47 -13.85
CA LYS A 167 2.12 -36.86 -14.30
C LYS A 167 2.24 -36.89 -15.82
N ARG A 168 3.42 -37.30 -16.29
CA ARG A 168 3.72 -37.60 -17.71
C ARG A 168 2.67 -38.52 -18.34
N PRO A 169 2.23 -38.27 -19.58
CA PRO A 169 1.49 -39.25 -20.35
C PRO A 169 2.40 -40.37 -20.86
N VAL A 170 2.01 -41.60 -20.57
CA VAL A 170 2.59 -42.85 -21.09
C VAL A 170 2.11 -43.05 -22.52
N THR A 171 3.04 -43.10 -23.47
CA THR A 171 2.78 -43.49 -24.87
C THR A 171 2.43 -44.99 -24.99
N PRO A 172 1.37 -45.39 -25.69
CA PRO A 172 1.10 -46.80 -25.96
C PRO A 172 1.94 -47.35 -27.12
N LYS A 173 2.49 -48.55 -26.90
CA LYS A 173 3.26 -49.36 -27.85
C LYS A 173 2.45 -49.67 -29.12
N ARG A 174 2.94 -49.25 -30.30
CA ARG A 174 2.47 -49.75 -31.60
C ARG A 174 3.13 -51.08 -31.92
N LYS A 175 2.32 -52.14 -32.06
CA LYS A 175 2.71 -53.46 -32.57
C LYS A 175 2.98 -53.37 -34.08
N ALA A 176 4.03 -54.05 -34.54
CA ALA A 176 4.30 -54.30 -35.96
C ALA A 176 3.37 -55.37 -36.55
N PRO A 177 3.05 -55.30 -37.85
CA PRO A 177 2.70 -56.47 -38.63
C PRO A 177 3.74 -56.81 -39.72
N LYS A 178 3.74 -58.10 -40.05
CA LYS A 178 4.69 -58.86 -40.86
C LYS A 178 4.59 -58.60 -42.37
N LYS A 179 5.76 -58.75 -43.01
CA LYS A 179 6.08 -59.18 -44.39
C LYS A 179 4.92 -59.43 -45.37
N GLN A 180 5.06 -58.89 -46.59
CA GLN A 180 4.66 -59.59 -47.81
C GLN A 180 5.60 -59.31 -48.99
N LYS A 181 5.89 -60.40 -49.72
CA LYS A 181 6.80 -60.61 -50.85
C LYS A 181 6.30 -60.01 -52.17
N LYS A 182 7.25 -59.83 -53.10
CA LYS A 182 7.23 -60.03 -54.59
C LYS A 182 7.77 -58.78 -55.30
N LYS A 183 8.44 -58.80 -56.45
CA LYS A 183 9.17 -59.74 -57.33
C LYS A 183 9.58 -58.87 -58.53
N ALA A 184 10.82 -59.01 -59.05
CA ALA A 184 11.23 -58.76 -60.45
C ALA A 184 11.05 -57.31 -60.99
N LYS A 185 11.71 -56.79 -62.03
CA LYS A 185 12.64 -57.29 -63.06
C LYS A 185 13.33 -56.06 -63.69
N ALA A 186 14.45 -56.32 -64.34
CA ALA A 186 15.35 -55.43 -65.08
C ALA A 186 14.72 -54.37 -66.01
N ARG A 187 15.45 -53.26 -66.21
CA ARG A 187 16.03 -52.91 -67.50
C ARG A 187 17.23 -51.99 -67.33
#